data_AF-A0A2G4HJK0-F1
#
_entry.id   AF-A0A2G4HJK0-F1
#
_cell.length_a   1.000
_cell.length_b   1.000
_cell.length_c   1.000
_cell.angle_alpha   90.00
_cell.angle_beta   90.00
_cell.angle_gamma   90.00
#
_symmetry.space_group_name_H-M   'P 1'
#
loop_
_entity.id
_entity.type
_entity.pdbx_description
1 polymer ?
#
loop_
_entity_poly.entity_id
_entity_poly.type
_entity_poly.pdbx_seq_one_letter_code
_entity_poly.pdbx_strand_id
1 'polypeptide(L)'
;MLDLTAKADVGGVKFDGIDLFLYNPHTDIDISDDGIKALAAKIKAKGLVVGSVVAPVWFDAAAGGDTAARANWVTHVRKAIRIAKKLRELGVRPYGVVRIDSATGVTAWDKDPKGTTKLIAQSFREAGKIAKDNGERLAAEGEICWGGMHSWKHMVNLLELTAMPKVVGFQADMSHTHLYTLGANAEAHRIVPKNYHYEPAEFHKAMTKLTAALRPWTIDFHVAQNDGSTYGSGSHEKTGRHCLATDPKGKLNIARDSGYWLRDGKGKVTKKMKHICWDGCMFSNEVLMKQQTWNDILAAMIEVRTNHGWVG
;
A
#
# COMPACT_ATOMS: atom_id res chain seq x y z
N MET A 1 -12.96 2.92 -15.06
CA MET A 1 -11.70 2.27 -14.63
C MET A 1 -11.74 0.76 -14.80
N LEU A 2 -12.67 0.01 -14.19
CA LEU A 2 -12.78 -1.46 -14.40
C LEU A 2 -12.76 -1.91 -15.88
N ASP A 3 -13.46 -1.20 -16.78
CA ASP A 3 -13.42 -1.51 -18.22
C ASP A 3 -12.06 -1.27 -18.85
N LEU A 4 -11.33 -0.24 -18.41
CA LEU A 4 -9.98 0.06 -18.92
C LEU A 4 -8.98 -0.99 -18.44
N THR A 5 -9.11 -1.43 -17.18
CA THR A 5 -8.34 -2.54 -16.62
C THR A 5 -8.58 -3.83 -17.41
N ALA A 6 -9.84 -4.20 -17.62
CA ALA A 6 -10.18 -5.44 -18.34
C ALA A 6 -9.80 -5.40 -19.83
N LYS A 7 -9.80 -4.21 -20.45
CA LYS A 7 -9.38 -4.01 -21.85
C LYS A 7 -7.87 -3.96 -22.03
N ALA A 8 -7.10 -3.71 -20.97
CA ALA A 8 -5.65 -3.64 -21.08
C ALA A 8 -5.11 -4.96 -21.62
N ASP A 9 -4.19 -4.85 -22.58
CA ASP A 9 -3.64 -5.98 -23.30
C ASP A 9 -2.23 -5.64 -23.76
N VAL A 10 -1.26 -6.46 -23.35
CA VAL A 10 0.12 -6.37 -23.80
C VAL A 10 0.54 -7.74 -24.28
N GLY A 11 0.51 -7.94 -25.59
CA GLY A 11 0.89 -9.22 -26.21
C GLY A 11 -0.01 -10.40 -25.80
N GLY A 12 -1.30 -10.15 -25.56
CA GLY A 12 -2.28 -11.15 -25.12
C GLY A 12 -2.35 -11.36 -23.60
N VAL A 13 -1.44 -10.77 -22.83
CA VAL A 13 -1.50 -10.77 -21.36
C VAL A 13 -2.43 -9.65 -20.90
N LYS A 14 -3.24 -9.91 -19.86
CA LYS A 14 -4.21 -8.97 -19.26
C LYS A 14 -3.97 -8.82 -17.77
N PHE A 15 -4.63 -7.84 -17.14
CA PHE A 15 -4.72 -7.81 -15.68
C PHE A 15 -5.59 -8.93 -15.15
N ASP A 16 -5.15 -9.55 -14.05
CA ASP A 16 -5.84 -10.65 -13.38
C ASP A 16 -6.75 -10.14 -12.24
N GLY A 17 -6.57 -8.89 -11.77
CA GLY A 17 -7.35 -8.34 -10.68
C GLY A 17 -7.13 -6.85 -10.41
N ILE A 18 -7.75 -6.39 -9.33
CA ILE A 18 -7.69 -5.01 -8.84
C ILE A 18 -7.62 -4.96 -7.31
N ASP A 19 -7.10 -3.87 -6.77
CA ASP A 19 -7.35 -3.48 -5.39
C ASP A 19 -8.59 -2.58 -5.32
N LEU A 20 -9.39 -2.73 -4.25
CA LEU A 20 -10.63 -2.00 -4.06
C LEU A 20 -10.49 -0.88 -3.04
N PHE A 21 -10.78 0.33 -3.48
CA PHE A 21 -10.87 1.48 -2.60
C PHE A 21 -12.29 1.60 -2.03
N LEU A 22 -12.45 1.41 -0.71
CA LEU A 22 -13.75 1.37 -0.03
C LEU A 22 -14.22 2.76 0.41
N TYR A 23 -14.15 3.74 -0.49
CA TYR A 23 -14.67 5.08 -0.26
C TYR A 23 -15.52 5.57 -1.44
N ASN A 24 -16.45 6.47 -1.16
CA ASN A 24 -17.28 7.09 -2.19
C ASN A 24 -16.44 8.04 -3.08
N PRO A 25 -16.74 8.12 -4.39
CA PRO A 25 -17.88 7.53 -5.10
C PRO A 25 -17.65 6.09 -5.62
N HIS A 26 -16.56 5.42 -5.23
CA HIS A 26 -16.18 4.13 -5.81
C HIS A 26 -16.88 2.93 -5.18
N THR A 27 -16.72 2.75 -3.88
CA THR A 27 -17.38 1.68 -3.13
C THR A 27 -17.72 2.22 -1.76
N ASP A 28 -19.01 2.27 -1.46
CA ASP A 28 -19.48 2.72 -0.16
C ASP A 28 -18.98 1.75 0.93
N ILE A 29 -18.38 2.28 2.00
CA ILE A 29 -17.96 1.49 3.16
C ILE A 29 -19.16 0.88 3.91
N ASP A 30 -20.35 1.44 3.71
CA ASP A 30 -21.62 0.99 4.26
C ASP A 30 -22.46 0.16 3.28
N ILE A 31 -21.86 -0.28 2.16
CA ILE A 31 -22.52 -1.14 1.16
C ILE A 31 -23.19 -2.38 1.78
N SER A 32 -24.44 -2.66 1.41
CA SER A 32 -25.17 -3.85 1.90
C SER A 32 -24.57 -5.16 1.38
N ASP A 33 -24.94 -6.29 1.98
CA ASP A 33 -24.52 -7.62 1.50
C ASP A 33 -24.93 -7.89 0.04
N ASP A 34 -26.12 -7.45 -0.36
CA ASP A 34 -26.58 -7.52 -1.75
C ASP A 34 -25.77 -6.60 -2.66
N GLY A 35 -25.39 -5.41 -2.18
CA GLY A 35 -24.46 -4.52 -2.87
C GLY A 35 -23.09 -5.17 -3.08
N ILE A 36 -22.54 -5.84 -2.05
CA ILE A 36 -21.26 -6.57 -2.17
C ILE A 36 -21.40 -7.71 -3.19
N LYS A 37 -22.53 -8.42 -3.20
CA LYS A 37 -22.82 -9.47 -4.19
C LYS A 37 -22.86 -8.92 -5.61
N ALA A 38 -23.51 -7.78 -5.82
CA ALA A 38 -23.57 -7.11 -7.12
C ALA A 38 -22.17 -6.62 -7.56
N LEU A 39 -21.38 -6.05 -6.64
CA LEU A 39 -19.99 -5.65 -6.88
C LEU A 39 -19.13 -6.87 -7.29
N ALA A 40 -19.23 -7.97 -6.56
CA ALA A 40 -18.51 -9.21 -6.86
C ALA A 40 -18.89 -9.75 -8.25
N ALA A 41 -20.18 -9.78 -8.59
CA ALA A 41 -20.64 -10.20 -9.91
C ALA A 41 -20.09 -9.31 -11.03
N LYS A 42 -20.07 -7.98 -10.83
CA LYS A 42 -19.53 -7.01 -11.79
C LYS A 42 -18.03 -7.21 -12.03
N ILE A 43 -17.26 -7.51 -11.00
CA ILE A 43 -15.82 -7.77 -11.08
C ILE A 43 -15.56 -9.09 -11.81
N LYS A 44 -16.25 -10.17 -11.41
CA LYS A 44 -16.14 -11.49 -12.07
C LYS A 44 -16.53 -11.47 -13.54
N ALA A 45 -17.57 -10.73 -13.92
CA ALA A 45 -18.00 -10.59 -15.30
C ALA A 45 -16.91 -9.99 -16.22
N LYS A 46 -15.87 -9.37 -15.64
CA LYS A 46 -14.71 -8.83 -16.36
C LYS A 46 -13.48 -9.74 -16.28
N GLY A 47 -13.60 -10.93 -15.71
CA GLY A 47 -12.49 -11.85 -15.50
C GLY A 47 -11.49 -11.40 -14.45
N LEU A 48 -11.87 -10.47 -13.57
CA LEU A 48 -10.99 -9.91 -12.54
C LEU A 48 -11.28 -10.55 -11.17
N VAL A 49 -10.28 -10.55 -10.31
CA VAL A 49 -10.43 -10.76 -8.86
C VAL A 49 -10.11 -9.49 -8.08
N VAL A 50 -10.38 -9.52 -6.78
CA VAL A 50 -9.94 -8.49 -5.83
C VAL A 50 -8.70 -9.00 -5.11
N GLY A 51 -7.65 -8.18 -5.09
CA GLY A 51 -6.49 -8.37 -4.22
C GLY A 51 -6.77 -7.81 -2.83
N SER A 52 -6.26 -6.62 -2.57
CA SER A 52 -6.46 -5.92 -1.30
C SER A 52 -7.68 -5.01 -1.33
N VAL A 53 -8.18 -4.67 -0.14
CA VAL A 53 -9.16 -3.60 0.04
C VAL A 53 -8.56 -2.51 0.91
N VAL A 54 -8.85 -1.25 0.64
CA VAL A 54 -8.32 -0.10 1.38
C VAL A 54 -9.40 0.44 2.32
N ALA A 55 -9.12 0.44 3.63
CA ALA A 55 -10.02 0.99 4.63
C ALA A 55 -9.98 2.54 4.60
N PRO A 56 -11.12 3.24 4.48
CA PRO A 56 -11.18 4.69 4.41
C PRO A 56 -11.08 5.31 5.80
N VAL A 57 -9.89 5.25 6.40
CA VAL A 57 -9.68 5.61 7.81
C VAL A 57 -9.34 7.08 8.02
N TRP A 58 -9.53 7.92 7.01
CA TRP A 58 -9.22 9.35 7.05
C TRP A 58 -10.47 10.18 7.42
N PHE A 59 -10.31 11.51 7.53
CA PHE A 59 -11.35 12.47 7.94
C PHE A 59 -11.68 12.46 9.44
N ASP A 60 -12.70 11.71 9.86
CA ASP A 60 -13.23 11.69 11.24
C ASP A 60 -12.53 10.66 12.14
N ALA A 61 -11.48 10.03 11.60
CA ALA A 61 -10.76 8.92 12.19
C ALA A 61 -9.25 9.14 12.16
N ALA A 62 -8.60 8.72 13.24
CA ALA A 62 -7.14 8.68 13.36
C ALA A 62 -6.74 7.65 14.43
N ALA A 63 -5.84 6.72 14.08
CA ALA A 63 -5.38 5.65 14.97
C ALA A 63 -4.64 6.19 16.21
N GLY A 64 -4.00 7.36 16.09
CA GLY A 64 -3.33 8.09 17.16
C GLY A 64 -4.07 9.32 17.66
N GLY A 65 -5.36 9.47 17.30
CA GLY A 65 -6.19 10.59 17.73
C GLY A 65 -6.72 10.43 19.16
N ASP A 66 -7.72 11.25 19.50
CA ASP A 66 -8.47 11.11 20.76
C ASP A 66 -9.34 9.85 20.78
N THR A 67 -10.07 9.63 21.87
CA THR A 67 -10.92 8.45 22.06
C THR A 67 -11.96 8.29 20.94
N ALA A 68 -12.57 9.38 20.48
CA ALA A 68 -13.61 9.34 19.46
C ALA A 68 -13.00 9.02 18.08
N ALA A 69 -11.94 9.72 17.70
CA ALA A 69 -11.23 9.49 16.44
C ALA A 69 -10.68 8.06 16.33
N ARG A 70 -10.18 7.50 17.43
CA ARG A 70 -9.71 6.11 17.48
C ARG A 70 -10.85 5.10 17.36
N ALA A 71 -11.98 5.34 18.03
CA ALA A 71 -13.15 4.49 17.92
C ALA A 71 -13.72 4.48 16.49
N ASN A 72 -13.76 5.65 15.84
CA ASN A 72 -14.13 5.77 14.42
C ASN A 72 -13.15 5.03 13.52
N TRP A 73 -11.84 5.16 13.76
CA TRP A 73 -10.80 4.44 13.03
C TRP A 73 -11.01 2.92 13.09
N VAL A 74 -11.22 2.36 14.28
CA VAL A 74 -11.50 0.92 14.44
C VAL A 74 -12.81 0.53 13.76
N THR A 75 -13.82 1.41 13.78
CA THR A 75 -15.11 1.17 13.11
C THR A 75 -14.95 1.07 11.59
N HIS A 76 -14.22 1.99 10.97
CA HIS A 76 -13.93 1.95 9.52
C HIS A 76 -13.17 0.68 9.13
N VAL A 77 -12.14 0.30 9.90
CA VAL A 77 -11.40 -0.95 9.64
C VAL A 77 -12.28 -2.18 9.82
N ARG A 78 -13.17 -2.21 10.82
CA ARG A 78 -14.14 -3.29 11.02
C ARG A 78 -15.09 -3.45 9.82
N LYS A 79 -15.60 -2.34 9.28
CA LYS A 79 -16.44 -2.36 8.07
C LYS A 79 -15.68 -2.88 6.86
N ALA A 80 -14.43 -2.45 6.67
CA ALA A 80 -13.56 -2.94 5.59
C ALA A 80 -13.29 -4.46 5.72
N ILE A 81 -13.01 -4.97 6.92
CA ILE A 81 -12.85 -6.40 7.20
C ILE A 81 -14.12 -7.18 6.83
N ARG A 82 -15.31 -6.66 7.17
CA ARG A 82 -16.58 -7.29 6.81
C ARG A 82 -16.74 -7.44 5.29
N ILE A 83 -16.44 -6.37 4.54
CA ILE A 83 -16.51 -6.38 3.07
C ILE A 83 -15.49 -7.36 2.50
N ALA A 84 -14.23 -7.32 2.97
CA ALA A 84 -13.16 -8.21 2.55
C ALA A 84 -13.52 -9.70 2.74
N LYS A 85 -14.05 -10.04 3.92
CA LYS A 85 -14.53 -11.39 4.25
C LYS A 85 -15.65 -11.82 3.30
N LYS A 86 -16.64 -10.96 3.05
CA LYS A 86 -17.76 -11.28 2.16
C LYS A 86 -17.31 -11.48 0.71
N LEU A 87 -16.41 -10.64 0.20
CA LEU A 87 -15.83 -10.80 -1.14
C LEU A 87 -15.08 -12.15 -1.27
N ARG A 88 -14.38 -12.56 -0.21
CA ARG A 88 -13.72 -13.87 -0.16
C ARG A 88 -14.72 -15.03 -0.16
N GLU A 89 -15.79 -14.95 0.63
CA GLU A 89 -16.87 -15.95 0.67
C GLU A 89 -17.60 -16.07 -0.68
N LEU A 90 -17.74 -14.95 -1.39
CA LEU A 90 -18.28 -14.92 -2.74
C LEU A 90 -17.28 -15.44 -3.79
N GLY A 91 -16.05 -15.79 -3.41
CA GLY A 91 -15.02 -16.32 -4.29
C GLY A 91 -14.48 -15.31 -5.32
N VAL A 92 -14.56 -14.01 -5.04
CA VAL A 92 -13.94 -12.96 -5.88
C VAL A 92 -12.67 -12.39 -5.26
N ARG A 93 -12.36 -12.71 -4.00
CA ARG A 93 -11.13 -12.31 -3.31
C ARG A 93 -10.40 -13.53 -2.73
N PRO A 94 -9.62 -14.27 -3.55
CA PRO A 94 -8.96 -15.51 -3.12
C PRO A 94 -7.77 -15.26 -2.17
N TYR A 95 -7.23 -14.05 -2.15
CA TYR A 95 -6.08 -13.62 -1.36
C TYR A 95 -6.18 -12.14 -0.99
N GLY A 96 -5.11 -11.58 -0.42
CA GLY A 96 -4.94 -10.15 -0.16
C GLY A 96 -5.03 -9.79 1.31
N VAL A 97 -5.05 -8.47 1.56
CA VAL A 97 -5.10 -7.88 2.90
C VAL A 97 -6.17 -6.80 2.98
N VAL A 98 -6.43 -6.30 4.18
CA VAL A 98 -7.07 -4.99 4.37
C VAL A 98 -5.94 -4.00 4.61
N ARG A 99 -5.72 -3.08 3.66
CA ARG A 99 -4.77 -1.97 3.82
C ARG A 99 -5.34 -0.99 4.85
N ILE A 100 -4.47 -0.53 5.74
CA ILE A 100 -4.76 0.51 6.74
C ILE A 100 -3.68 1.59 6.72
N ASP A 101 -4.07 2.78 7.14
CA ASP A 101 -3.16 3.87 7.49
C ASP A 101 -3.36 4.26 8.95
N SER A 102 -2.39 4.95 9.57
CA SER A 102 -2.61 5.50 10.90
C SER A 102 -3.57 6.70 10.86
N ALA A 103 -3.72 7.34 9.70
CA ALA A 103 -4.51 8.57 9.51
C ALA A 103 -4.18 9.69 10.51
N THR A 104 -3.01 9.60 11.15
CA THR A 104 -2.51 10.56 12.13
C THR A 104 -1.48 11.41 11.41
N GLY A 105 -1.64 12.73 11.32
CA GLY A 105 -0.64 13.59 10.67
C GLY A 105 0.74 13.50 11.35
N VAL A 106 1.82 13.68 10.60
CA VAL A 106 3.19 13.75 11.12
C VAL A 106 3.33 14.90 12.12
N THR A 107 2.83 16.10 11.80
CA THR A 107 2.88 17.24 12.73
C THR A 107 2.12 16.98 14.03
N ALA A 108 0.99 16.28 13.95
CA ALA A 108 0.23 15.90 15.15
C ALA A 108 0.99 14.86 15.97
N TRP A 109 1.63 13.90 15.31
CA TRP A 109 2.46 12.87 15.93
C TRP A 109 3.72 13.45 16.60
N ASP A 110 4.36 14.46 15.98
CA ASP A 110 5.58 15.11 16.48
C ASP A 110 5.41 15.80 17.86
N LYS A 111 4.17 16.09 18.27
CA LYS A 111 3.87 16.68 19.59
C LYS A 111 4.13 15.70 20.73
N ASP A 112 3.91 14.41 20.51
CA ASP A 112 4.25 13.34 21.45
C ASP A 112 4.53 12.02 20.69
N PRO A 113 5.72 11.88 20.09
CA PRO A 113 6.08 10.71 19.29
C PRO A 113 5.88 9.38 20.01
N LYS A 114 6.24 9.33 21.30
CA LYS A 114 6.18 8.08 22.09
C LYS A 114 4.74 7.77 22.50
N GLY A 115 3.99 8.76 22.98
CA GLY A 115 2.59 8.57 23.37
C GLY A 115 1.71 8.27 22.17
N THR A 116 1.81 9.07 21.10
CA THR A 116 1.01 8.88 19.88
C THR A 116 1.31 7.52 19.22
N THR A 117 2.57 7.09 19.15
CA THR A 117 2.89 5.74 18.63
C THR A 117 2.26 4.63 19.49
N LYS A 118 2.19 4.79 20.82
CA LYS A 118 1.48 3.83 21.70
C LYS A 118 -0.02 3.78 21.39
N LEU A 119 -0.64 4.93 21.13
CA LEU A 119 -2.06 5.00 20.77
C LEU A 119 -2.32 4.32 19.41
N ILE A 120 -1.51 4.62 18.39
CA ILE A 120 -1.61 3.96 17.07
C ILE A 120 -1.46 2.44 17.23
N ALA A 121 -0.44 1.98 17.97
CA ALA A 121 -0.21 0.56 18.20
C ALA A 121 -1.39 -0.12 18.91
N GLN A 122 -2.05 0.55 19.86
CA GLN A 122 -3.26 0.05 20.51
C GLN A 122 -4.41 -0.10 19.53
N SER A 123 -4.68 0.92 18.70
CA SER A 123 -5.74 0.90 17.68
C SER A 123 -5.48 -0.21 16.64
N PHE A 124 -4.24 -0.35 16.17
CA PHE A 124 -3.84 -1.44 15.26
C PHE A 124 -4.03 -2.81 15.90
N ARG A 125 -3.74 -2.95 17.20
CA ARG A 125 -3.93 -4.21 17.93
C ARG A 125 -5.40 -4.55 18.08
N GLU A 126 -6.25 -3.57 18.34
CA GLU A 126 -7.70 -3.76 18.41
C GLU A 126 -8.28 -4.22 17.08
N ALA A 127 -8.00 -3.49 15.99
CA ALA A 127 -8.42 -3.90 14.65
C ALA A 127 -7.79 -5.23 14.22
N GLY A 128 -6.54 -5.50 14.62
CA GLY A 128 -5.85 -6.76 14.37
C GLY A 128 -6.57 -7.96 15.01
N LYS A 129 -7.16 -7.80 16.20
CA LYS A 129 -7.99 -8.86 16.81
C LYS A 129 -9.23 -9.13 15.96
N ILE A 130 -9.92 -8.08 15.52
CA ILE A 130 -11.09 -8.20 14.63
C ILE A 130 -10.71 -8.90 13.32
N ALA A 131 -9.58 -8.53 12.71
CA ALA A 131 -9.09 -9.16 11.49
C ALA A 131 -8.81 -10.64 11.71
N LYS A 132 -8.11 -10.99 12.81
CA LYS A 132 -7.83 -12.38 13.18
C LYS A 132 -9.11 -13.21 13.31
N ASP A 133 -10.11 -12.70 14.02
CA ASP A 133 -11.38 -13.41 14.27
C ASP A 133 -12.19 -13.61 12.98
N ASN A 134 -11.94 -12.80 11.96
CA ASN A 134 -12.54 -12.91 10.63
C ASN A 134 -11.64 -13.60 9.61
N GLY A 135 -10.49 -14.15 10.03
CA GLY A 135 -9.51 -14.78 9.14
C GLY A 135 -8.88 -13.81 8.12
N GLU A 136 -8.87 -12.51 8.42
CA GLU A 136 -8.23 -11.46 7.61
C GLU A 136 -6.89 -11.04 8.20
N ARG A 137 -6.12 -10.30 7.41
CA ARG A 137 -4.85 -9.69 7.83
C ARG A 137 -4.86 -8.21 7.48
N LEU A 138 -4.20 -7.41 8.31
CA LEU A 138 -4.04 -5.98 8.11
C LEU A 138 -2.63 -5.69 7.61
N ALA A 139 -2.50 -4.76 6.66
CA ALA A 139 -1.21 -4.26 6.23
C ALA A 139 -1.19 -2.73 6.34
N ALA A 140 -0.26 -2.20 7.14
CA ALA A 140 0.02 -0.77 7.16
C ALA A 140 0.83 -0.42 5.91
N GLU A 141 0.32 0.45 5.05
CA GLU A 141 1.08 0.85 3.85
C GLU A 141 2.27 1.72 4.23
N GLY A 142 3.35 1.61 3.48
CA GLY A 142 4.52 2.49 3.63
C GLY A 142 4.30 3.96 3.29
N GLU A 143 3.07 4.47 3.30
CA GLU A 143 2.79 5.87 2.96
C GLU A 143 3.46 6.86 3.93
N ILE A 144 4.17 7.81 3.34
CA ILE A 144 5.07 8.69 4.08
C ILE A 144 4.35 9.83 4.82
N CYS A 145 3.08 10.10 4.55
CA CYS A 145 2.36 11.23 5.14
C CYS A 145 1.74 10.93 6.52
N TRP A 146 1.85 9.69 6.99
CA TRP A 146 1.23 9.25 8.24
C TRP A 146 2.23 9.14 9.40
N GLY A 147 1.94 9.86 10.48
CA GLY A 147 2.60 9.79 11.78
C GLY A 147 2.73 8.36 12.30
N GLY A 148 3.90 8.04 12.88
CA GLY A 148 4.26 6.68 13.28
C GLY A 148 4.59 5.73 12.13
N MET A 149 4.27 6.07 10.88
CA MET A 149 4.51 5.24 9.70
C MET A 149 5.59 5.84 8.79
N HIS A 150 5.68 7.17 8.70
CA HIS A 150 6.46 8.03 7.80
C HIS A 150 7.99 7.81 7.68
N SER A 151 8.54 6.72 8.23
CA SER A 151 9.89 6.26 7.96
C SER A 151 10.05 4.79 8.28
N TRP A 152 11.10 4.16 7.75
CA TRP A 152 11.38 2.75 8.01
C TRP A 152 11.58 2.41 9.49
N LYS A 153 12.26 3.27 10.27
CA LYS A 153 12.44 3.04 11.72
C LYS A 153 11.15 3.24 12.50
N HIS A 154 10.36 4.27 12.19
CA HIS A 154 9.09 4.50 12.87
C HIS A 154 8.11 3.37 12.58
N MET A 155 8.05 2.91 11.33
CA MET A 155 7.24 1.76 10.93
C MET A 155 7.65 0.47 11.67
N VAL A 156 8.96 0.16 11.75
CA VAL A 156 9.45 -1.00 12.53
C VAL A 156 9.03 -0.89 14.00
N ASN A 157 9.28 0.26 14.63
CA ASN A 157 8.90 0.49 16.03
C ASN A 157 7.38 0.35 16.25
N LEU A 158 6.57 0.87 15.34
CA LEU A 158 5.12 0.74 15.41
C LEU A 158 4.68 -0.72 15.31
N LEU A 159 5.19 -1.48 14.35
CA LEU A 159 4.84 -2.90 14.15
C LEU A 159 5.28 -3.78 15.32
N GLU A 160 6.47 -3.54 15.87
CA GLU A 160 6.96 -4.18 17.10
C GLU A 160 6.03 -3.87 18.28
N LEU A 161 5.66 -2.60 18.47
CA LEU A 161 4.79 -2.18 19.56
C LEU A 161 3.36 -2.71 19.41
N THR A 162 2.83 -2.82 18.18
CA THR A 162 1.54 -3.46 17.91
C THR A 162 1.54 -4.92 18.39
N ALA A 163 2.67 -5.62 18.27
CA ALA A 163 2.90 -6.98 18.77
C ALA A 163 1.91 -8.03 18.22
N MET A 164 1.57 -7.95 16.93
CA MET A 164 0.71 -8.91 16.22
C MET A 164 1.30 -9.40 14.87
N PRO A 165 2.56 -9.87 14.81
CA PRO A 165 3.31 -10.09 13.57
C PRO A 165 2.68 -11.08 12.57
N LYS A 166 1.76 -11.95 13.02
CA LYS A 166 1.05 -12.89 12.14
C LYS A 166 -0.16 -12.26 11.44
N VAL A 167 -0.73 -11.20 12.03
CA VAL A 167 -2.02 -10.61 11.61
C VAL A 167 -1.88 -9.19 11.09
N VAL A 168 -1.05 -8.36 11.74
CA VAL A 168 -0.74 -7.00 11.31
C VAL A 168 0.68 -6.98 10.74
N GLY A 169 0.80 -6.56 9.49
CA GLY A 169 2.08 -6.47 8.78
C GLY A 169 2.20 -5.16 8.02
N PHE A 170 3.09 -5.18 7.03
CA PHE A 170 3.46 -4.04 6.21
C PHE A 170 3.10 -4.30 4.75
N GLN A 171 2.55 -3.29 4.08
CA GLN A 171 2.43 -3.24 2.62
C GLN A 171 3.53 -2.32 2.11
N ALA A 172 4.45 -2.88 1.33
CA ALA A 172 5.52 -2.09 0.73
C ALA A 172 4.99 -1.44 -0.54
N ASP A 173 4.93 -0.11 -0.59
CA ASP A 173 4.73 0.64 -1.81
C ASP A 173 6.08 1.18 -2.32
N MET A 174 6.41 0.96 -3.59
CA MET A 174 7.71 1.35 -4.14
C MET A 174 7.95 2.87 -4.13
N SER A 175 6.93 3.67 -4.39
CA SER A 175 7.02 5.13 -4.43
C SER A 175 7.26 5.70 -3.04
N HIS A 176 6.48 5.27 -2.05
CA HIS A 176 6.62 5.75 -0.70
C HIS A 176 7.87 5.21 0.00
N THR A 177 8.20 3.93 -0.18
CA THR A 177 9.39 3.34 0.43
C THR A 177 10.68 3.87 -0.20
N HIS A 178 10.68 4.27 -1.47
CA HIS A 178 11.76 5.06 -2.06
C HIS A 178 11.99 6.35 -1.26
N LEU A 179 10.94 7.09 -0.92
CA LEU A 179 11.03 8.33 -0.14
C LEU A 179 11.49 8.12 1.31
N TYR A 180 11.33 6.92 1.88
CA TYR A 180 11.99 6.57 3.14
C TYR A 180 13.51 6.59 3.04
N THR A 181 14.08 6.19 1.90
CA THR A 181 15.54 6.24 1.69
C THR A 181 16.05 7.68 1.71
N LEU A 182 15.22 8.61 1.21
CA LEU A 182 15.48 10.04 1.18
C LEU A 182 15.16 10.75 2.50
N GLY A 183 14.57 10.08 3.49
CA GLY A 183 14.17 10.71 4.75
C GLY A 183 13.16 11.86 4.58
N ALA A 184 12.29 11.80 3.56
CA ALA A 184 11.46 12.94 3.12
C ALA A 184 10.65 13.62 4.23
N ASN A 185 10.06 12.82 5.14
CA ASN A 185 9.35 13.30 6.34
C ASN A 185 10.04 12.91 7.65
N ALA A 186 11.25 12.35 7.60
CA ALA A 186 12.04 11.95 8.76
C ALA A 186 13.53 12.00 8.41
N GLU A 187 14.10 13.20 8.30
CA GLU A 187 15.49 13.40 7.86
C GLU A 187 16.50 12.65 8.75
N ALA A 188 16.21 12.52 10.05
CA ALA A 188 17.02 11.73 10.99
C ALA A 188 17.12 10.23 10.62
N HIS A 189 16.21 9.74 9.77
CA HIS A 189 16.15 8.36 9.30
C HIS A 189 16.59 8.19 7.84
N ARG A 190 17.02 9.28 7.18
CA ARG A 190 17.61 9.23 5.83
C ARG A 190 18.69 8.16 5.75
N ILE A 191 18.71 7.44 4.63
CA ILE A 191 19.69 6.38 4.37
C ILE A 191 20.75 6.82 3.36
N VAL A 192 20.33 7.47 2.27
CA VAL A 192 21.27 8.00 1.26
C VAL A 192 22.01 9.24 1.81
N PRO A 193 23.14 9.64 1.22
CA PRO A 193 23.80 10.90 1.58
C PRO A 193 22.89 12.14 1.39
N LYS A 194 23.21 13.25 2.06
CA LYS A 194 22.46 14.51 1.91
C LYS A 194 22.52 15.07 0.49
N ASN A 195 23.68 15.00 -0.15
CA ASN A 195 23.91 15.47 -1.52
C ASN A 195 23.79 14.31 -2.53
N TYR A 196 22.77 13.47 -2.36
CA TYR A 196 22.54 12.31 -3.21
C TYR A 196 21.91 12.72 -4.54
N HIS A 197 22.50 12.27 -5.65
CA HIS A 197 22.07 12.55 -7.02
C HIS A 197 21.75 11.27 -7.80
N TYR A 198 21.18 10.27 -7.13
CA TYR A 198 20.80 8.99 -7.73
C TYR A 198 21.97 8.11 -8.20
N GLU A 199 23.10 8.21 -7.50
CA GLU A 199 24.24 7.30 -7.69
C GLU A 199 23.79 5.85 -7.42
N PRO A 200 23.97 4.92 -8.39
CA PRO A 200 23.44 3.56 -8.26
C PRO A 200 23.91 2.83 -7.00
N ALA A 201 25.18 2.97 -6.62
CA ALA A 201 25.74 2.30 -5.44
C ALA A 201 25.03 2.73 -4.13
N GLU A 202 24.79 4.03 -3.96
CA GLU A 202 24.10 4.56 -2.77
C GLU A 202 22.62 4.17 -2.76
N PHE A 203 21.96 4.18 -3.92
CA PHE A 203 20.58 3.68 -4.06
C PHE A 203 20.47 2.21 -3.61
N HIS A 204 21.33 1.35 -4.17
CA HIS A 204 21.30 -0.09 -3.89
C HIS A 204 21.59 -0.40 -2.43
N LYS A 205 22.56 0.30 -1.84
CA LYS A 205 22.86 0.22 -0.40
C LYS A 205 21.66 0.65 0.44
N ALA A 206 20.98 1.73 0.05
CA ALA A 206 19.82 2.22 0.77
C ALA A 206 18.63 1.27 0.71
N MET A 207 18.29 0.78 -0.48
CA MET A 207 17.21 -0.20 -0.67
C MET A 207 17.50 -1.52 0.05
N THR A 208 18.75 -1.99 0.04
CA THR A 208 19.15 -3.20 0.78
C THR A 208 18.94 -3.02 2.28
N LYS A 209 19.39 -1.89 2.85
CA LYS A 209 19.21 -1.59 4.28
C LYS A 209 17.73 -1.46 4.65
N LEU A 210 16.96 -0.71 3.85
CA LEU A 210 15.53 -0.49 4.04
C LEU A 210 14.76 -1.81 4.05
N THR A 211 14.94 -2.62 3.02
CA THR A 211 14.21 -3.89 2.88
C THR A 211 14.68 -4.94 3.87
N ALA A 212 15.95 -4.95 4.28
CA ALA A 212 16.41 -5.82 5.37
C ALA A 212 15.61 -5.57 6.67
N ALA A 213 15.29 -4.32 6.99
CA ALA A 213 14.53 -3.96 8.19
C ALA A 213 13.04 -4.31 8.08
N LEU A 214 12.40 -4.04 6.93
CA LEU A 214 10.94 -4.16 6.80
C LEU A 214 10.46 -5.52 6.24
N ARG A 215 11.27 -6.25 5.48
CA ARG A 215 10.90 -7.54 4.84
C ARG A 215 10.30 -8.57 5.81
N PRO A 216 10.74 -8.70 7.08
CA PRO A 216 10.09 -9.62 8.03
C PRO A 216 8.60 -9.32 8.21
N TRP A 217 8.22 -8.05 8.13
CA TRP A 217 6.85 -7.56 8.31
C TRP A 217 6.06 -7.44 7.01
N THR A 218 6.73 -7.38 5.85
CA THR A 218 6.07 -7.20 4.55
C THR A 218 5.21 -8.40 4.19
N ILE A 219 3.93 -8.17 3.94
CA ILE A 219 2.93 -9.21 3.62
C ILE A 219 2.15 -8.90 2.34
N ASP A 220 2.32 -7.67 1.82
CA ASP A 220 1.70 -7.17 0.61
C ASP A 220 2.65 -6.20 -0.10
N PHE A 221 2.47 -5.98 -1.40
CA PHE A 221 3.41 -5.21 -2.22
C PHE A 221 2.72 -4.49 -3.37
N HIS A 222 2.95 -3.18 -3.42
CA HIS A 222 2.56 -2.30 -4.51
C HIS A 222 3.77 -1.93 -5.36
N VAL A 223 3.65 -2.21 -6.66
CA VAL A 223 4.55 -1.72 -7.69
C VAL A 223 4.16 -0.29 -8.00
N ALA A 224 5.13 0.62 -8.01
CA ALA A 224 4.88 2.03 -8.27
C ALA A 224 6.13 2.71 -8.84
N GLN A 225 5.95 3.93 -9.33
CA GLN A 225 7.01 4.80 -9.82
C GLN A 225 6.92 6.17 -9.15
N ASN A 226 8.08 6.80 -8.93
CA ASN A 226 8.20 8.10 -8.27
C ASN A 226 9.32 8.91 -8.93
N ASP A 227 9.11 10.22 -9.10
CA ASP A 227 10.08 11.13 -9.74
C ASP A 227 11.11 11.72 -8.76
N GLY A 228 11.07 11.27 -7.50
CA GLY A 228 11.85 11.75 -6.38
C GLY A 228 11.20 12.91 -5.62
N SER A 229 10.04 13.40 -6.06
CA SER A 229 9.33 14.50 -5.40
C SER A 229 8.25 14.03 -4.44
N THR A 230 7.96 14.89 -3.47
CA THR A 230 6.78 14.80 -2.61
C THR A 230 5.69 15.72 -3.16
N TYR A 231 4.44 15.32 -3.02
CA TYR A 231 3.29 16.16 -3.27
C TYR A 231 2.63 16.55 -1.93
N GLY A 232 2.16 17.78 -1.81
CA GLY A 232 1.35 18.21 -0.67
C GLY A 232 0.06 18.82 -1.19
N SER A 233 -1.10 18.32 -0.75
CA SER A 233 -2.39 18.96 -1.02
C SER A 233 -3.35 18.76 0.14
N GLY A 234 -4.01 19.86 0.56
CA GLY A 234 -5.01 19.81 1.62
C GLY A 234 -4.42 19.32 2.95
N SER A 235 -5.04 18.29 3.53
CA SER A 235 -4.64 17.67 4.81
C SER A 235 -3.47 16.69 4.70
N HIS A 236 -2.95 16.40 3.48
CA HIS A 236 -1.81 15.51 3.31
C HIS A 236 -0.49 16.27 3.48
N GLU A 237 0.19 16.01 4.59
CA GLU A 237 1.55 16.47 4.85
C GLU A 237 2.54 15.71 3.95
N LYS A 238 3.11 16.40 2.95
CA LYS A 238 4.15 15.89 2.01
C LYS A 238 4.04 14.37 1.76
N THR A 239 3.06 13.92 0.99
CA THR A 239 2.94 12.52 0.56
C THR A 239 3.83 12.24 -0.66
N GLY A 240 4.02 10.97 -1.00
CA GLY A 240 4.78 10.59 -2.18
C GLY A 240 4.02 10.91 -3.46
N ARG A 241 4.69 11.55 -4.44
CA ARG A 241 4.09 11.81 -5.75
C ARG A 241 4.33 10.62 -6.67
N HIS A 242 3.33 9.75 -6.80
CA HIS A 242 3.42 8.68 -7.80
C HIS A 242 3.44 9.36 -9.18
N CYS A 243 4.19 8.77 -10.09
CA CYS A 243 4.19 9.18 -11.49
C CYS A 243 3.99 7.97 -12.40
N LEU A 244 3.75 8.23 -13.69
CA LEU A 244 3.47 7.18 -14.66
C LEU A 244 4.64 6.19 -14.76
N ALA A 245 4.33 4.93 -15.11
CA ALA A 245 5.35 3.92 -15.39
C ALA A 245 6.37 4.38 -16.43
N THR A 246 5.91 5.19 -17.39
CA THR A 246 6.66 5.76 -18.52
C THR A 246 7.13 7.20 -18.27
N ASP A 247 7.00 7.74 -17.06
CA ASP A 247 7.45 9.11 -16.77
C ASP A 247 8.98 9.21 -16.95
N PRO A 248 9.49 10.10 -17.82
CA PRO A 248 10.93 10.24 -18.07
C PRO A 248 11.71 10.73 -16.85
N LYS A 249 11.04 11.27 -15.83
CA LYS A 249 11.65 11.68 -14.56
C LYS A 249 11.61 10.57 -13.50
N GLY A 250 10.96 9.44 -13.79
CA GLY A 250 10.90 8.29 -12.91
C GLY A 250 12.29 7.88 -12.42
N LYS A 251 12.41 7.62 -11.13
CA LYS A 251 13.69 7.34 -10.47
C LYS A 251 13.93 5.87 -10.21
N LEU A 252 12.87 5.08 -10.20
CA LEU A 252 12.95 3.65 -9.95
C LEU A 252 13.13 2.91 -11.27
N ASN A 253 14.02 1.93 -11.27
CA ASN A 253 13.94 0.87 -12.27
C ASN A 253 12.89 -0.12 -11.76
N ILE A 254 11.65 0.02 -12.23
CA ILE A 254 10.46 -0.66 -11.68
C ILE A 254 10.70 -2.16 -11.52
N ALA A 255 11.18 -2.82 -12.58
CA ALA A 255 11.42 -4.25 -12.54
C ALA A 255 12.54 -4.61 -11.56
N ARG A 256 13.75 -4.05 -11.71
CA ARG A 256 14.90 -4.35 -10.83
C ARG A 256 14.58 -4.10 -9.35
N ASP A 257 13.95 -2.95 -9.06
CA ASP A 257 13.76 -2.46 -7.70
C ASP A 257 12.61 -3.18 -6.99
N SER A 258 11.64 -3.73 -7.74
CA SER A 258 10.68 -4.70 -7.20
C SER A 258 11.35 -5.92 -6.58
N GLY A 259 12.53 -6.30 -7.10
CA GLY A 259 13.32 -7.40 -6.58
C GLY A 259 13.74 -7.27 -5.12
N TYR A 260 13.88 -6.05 -4.60
CA TYR A 260 14.20 -5.85 -3.18
C TYR A 260 13.10 -6.37 -2.24
N TRP A 261 11.85 -6.37 -2.70
CA TRP A 261 10.70 -6.85 -1.94
C TRP A 261 10.34 -8.29 -2.30
N LEU A 262 10.39 -8.64 -3.59
CA LEU A 262 10.02 -9.96 -4.09
C LEU A 262 11.09 -11.03 -3.83
N ARG A 263 12.33 -10.65 -3.50
CA ARG A 263 13.43 -11.57 -3.18
C ARG A 263 13.89 -11.46 -1.73
N ASP A 264 14.47 -12.54 -1.22
CA ASP A 264 15.13 -12.55 0.09
C ASP A 264 16.52 -11.89 0.02
N GLY A 265 17.18 -11.77 1.18
CA GLY A 265 18.52 -11.18 1.26
C GLY A 265 19.62 -11.97 0.53
N LYS A 266 19.32 -13.17 0.03
CA LYS A 266 20.22 -13.99 -0.80
C LYS A 266 19.82 -13.94 -2.30
N GLY A 267 18.86 -13.10 -2.66
CA GLY A 267 18.38 -12.94 -4.03
C GLY A 267 17.40 -14.02 -4.50
N LYS A 268 16.93 -14.92 -3.62
CA LYS A 268 15.94 -15.94 -4.00
C LYS A 268 14.54 -15.34 -4.00
N VAL A 269 13.77 -15.59 -5.05
CA VAL A 269 12.36 -15.19 -5.12
C VAL A 269 11.59 -15.78 -3.94
N THR A 270 10.88 -14.94 -3.22
CA THR A 270 9.97 -15.32 -2.15
C THR A 270 8.55 -15.35 -2.70
N LYS A 271 7.71 -16.28 -2.26
CA LYS A 271 6.26 -16.32 -2.59
C LYS A 271 5.40 -15.93 -1.39
N LYS A 272 5.91 -14.96 -0.59
CA LYS A 272 5.29 -14.53 0.67
C LYS A 272 4.06 -13.65 0.41
N MET A 273 4.17 -12.72 -0.52
CA MET A 273 3.03 -11.98 -1.06
C MET A 273 2.21 -12.92 -1.97
N LYS A 274 0.92 -12.67 -2.14
CA LYS A 274 0.05 -13.52 -2.96
C LYS A 274 -0.33 -12.89 -4.29
N HIS A 275 -0.23 -11.58 -4.37
CA HIS A 275 -0.39 -10.79 -5.58
C HIS A 275 0.57 -9.61 -5.53
N ILE A 276 0.67 -8.92 -6.66
CA ILE A 276 1.25 -7.58 -6.78
C ILE A 276 0.18 -6.69 -7.41
N CYS A 277 0.07 -5.45 -6.96
CA CYS A 277 -0.81 -4.46 -7.57
C CYS A 277 0.00 -3.23 -7.95
N TRP A 278 -0.41 -2.52 -8.99
CA TRP A 278 0.14 -1.20 -9.26
C TRP A 278 -0.56 -0.16 -8.36
N ASP A 279 0.21 0.70 -7.70
CA ASP A 279 -0.36 1.87 -7.05
C ASP A 279 -0.18 3.13 -7.91
N GLY A 280 -1.32 3.62 -8.40
CA GLY A 280 -1.45 4.86 -9.16
C GLY A 280 -2.07 6.00 -8.35
N CYS A 281 -2.00 5.93 -7.02
CA CYS A 281 -2.44 7.01 -6.13
C CYS A 281 -1.90 8.36 -6.64
N MET A 282 -2.69 9.43 -6.54
CA MET A 282 -2.35 10.77 -7.05
C MET A 282 -2.36 10.93 -8.58
N PHE A 283 -2.67 9.91 -9.39
CA PHE A 283 -2.95 10.12 -10.82
C PHE A 283 -4.29 10.87 -10.98
N SER A 284 -4.31 11.84 -11.90
CA SER A 284 -5.56 12.53 -12.23
C SER A 284 -6.53 11.59 -12.95
N ASN A 285 -7.84 11.90 -12.86
CA ASN A 285 -8.84 11.18 -13.64
C ASN A 285 -8.56 11.26 -15.15
N GLU A 286 -8.03 12.39 -15.64
CA GLU A 286 -7.66 12.53 -17.06
C GLU A 286 -6.62 11.48 -17.48
N VAL A 287 -5.61 11.25 -16.64
CA VAL A 287 -4.59 10.22 -16.85
C VAL A 287 -5.20 8.82 -16.77
N LEU A 288 -6.00 8.54 -15.73
CA LEU A 288 -6.59 7.23 -15.48
C LEU A 288 -7.68 6.84 -16.50
N MET A 289 -8.22 7.81 -17.25
CA MET A 289 -9.22 7.56 -18.30
C MET A 289 -8.61 7.24 -19.67
N LYS A 290 -7.28 7.28 -19.83
CA LYS A 290 -6.58 6.90 -21.06
C LYS A 290 -6.28 5.41 -21.06
N GLN A 291 -6.66 4.68 -22.10
CA GLN A 291 -6.38 3.23 -22.22
C GLN A 291 -4.87 2.95 -22.21
N GLN A 292 -4.06 3.82 -22.82
CA GLN A 292 -2.60 3.65 -22.87
C GLN A 292 -1.97 3.63 -21.48
N THR A 293 -2.48 4.43 -20.52
CA THR A 293 -2.02 4.41 -19.13
C THR A 293 -2.10 2.99 -18.54
N TRP A 294 -3.19 2.27 -18.79
CA TRP A 294 -3.37 0.90 -18.29
C TRP A 294 -2.47 -0.11 -19.01
N ASN A 295 -2.25 0.06 -20.32
CA ASN A 295 -1.33 -0.78 -21.09
C ASN A 295 0.12 -0.59 -20.63
N ASP A 296 0.54 0.64 -20.37
CA ASP A 296 1.89 0.95 -19.87
C ASP A 296 2.13 0.37 -18.48
N ILE A 297 1.13 0.50 -17.58
CA ILE A 297 1.18 -0.12 -16.26
C ILE A 297 1.26 -1.65 -16.39
N LEU A 298 0.45 -2.25 -17.27
CA LEU A 298 0.46 -3.68 -17.48
C LEU A 298 1.82 -4.16 -18.02
N ALA A 299 2.41 -3.43 -18.96
CA ALA A 299 3.74 -3.73 -19.49
C ALA A 299 4.81 -3.73 -18.38
N ALA A 300 4.82 -2.69 -17.53
CA ALA A 300 5.75 -2.62 -16.40
C ALA A 300 5.54 -3.77 -15.38
N MET A 301 4.28 -4.11 -15.09
CA MET A 301 3.93 -5.25 -14.22
C MET A 301 4.38 -6.59 -14.81
N ILE A 302 4.28 -6.78 -16.14
CA ILE A 302 4.76 -7.98 -16.84
C ILE A 302 6.28 -8.10 -16.73
N GLU A 303 7.01 -6.99 -16.82
CA GLU A 303 8.47 -7.00 -16.62
C GLU A 303 8.84 -7.41 -15.19
N VAL A 304 8.12 -6.90 -14.17
CA VAL A 304 8.28 -7.35 -12.78
C VAL A 304 8.04 -8.85 -12.67
N ARG A 305 6.95 -9.35 -13.27
CA ARG A 305 6.61 -10.79 -13.25
C ARG A 305 7.70 -11.64 -13.88
N THR A 306 8.15 -11.25 -15.07
CA THR A 306 9.21 -11.95 -15.82
C THR A 306 10.52 -11.98 -15.04
N ASN A 307 10.96 -10.83 -14.51
CA ASN A 307 12.25 -10.73 -13.81
C ASN A 307 12.27 -11.37 -12.43
N HIS A 308 11.10 -11.56 -11.80
CA HIS A 308 10.99 -12.14 -10.47
C HIS A 308 10.27 -13.49 -10.44
N GLY A 309 10.03 -14.11 -11.59
CA GLY A 309 9.31 -15.38 -11.67
C GLY A 309 7.95 -15.33 -10.97
N TRP A 310 7.33 -14.14 -10.94
CA TRP A 310 6.08 -13.92 -10.25
C TRP A 310 4.94 -14.32 -11.17
N VAL A 311 4.33 -15.46 -10.86
CA VAL A 311 3.10 -15.95 -11.48
C VAL A 311 2.17 -16.22 -10.32
N GLY A 312 1.13 -15.40 -10.18
CA GLY A 312 0.21 -15.42 -9.04
C GLY A 312 -1.04 -14.66 -9.40
#